data_AF-A0A1M7Z4R8-F1
#
_entry.id   AF-A0A1M7Z4R8-F1
#
_cell.length_a   1.000
_cell.length_b   1.000
_cell.length_c   1.000
_cell.angle_alpha   90.00
_cell.angle_beta   90.00
_cell.angle_gamma   90.00
#
_symmetry.space_group_name_H-M   'P 1'
#
loop_
_entity.id
_entity.type
_entity.pdbx_description
1 polymer ?
#
loop_
_entity_poly.entity_id
_entity_poly.type
_entity_poly.pdbx_seq_one_letter_code
_entity_poly.pdbx_strand_id
1 'polypeptide(L)'
;MENDSILKVPLLARGWRFVAIALFPLPAILVIGLAFARTGIDPNEAAQVIYGFWAIAFGILNLTKEKEEDEMIQRFRLQAFQTGFYWLIWGLAALMLINYVRYDRLTSEIFTAYLVLFLLNLYIYAAFQLQLYKSRKEN
;
A
#
# COMPACT_ATOMS: atom_id res chain seq x y z
N MET A 1 -30.24 -1.91 14.66
CA MET A 1 -30.04 -0.78 13.73
C MET A 1 -29.31 -1.32 12.53
N GLU A 2 -30.03 -1.46 11.43
CA GLU A 2 -29.51 -1.94 10.15
C GLU A 2 -28.69 -0.78 9.54
N ASN A 3 -27.37 -0.88 9.67
CA ASN A 3 -26.42 0.13 9.21
C ASN A 3 -26.30 0.04 7.68
N ASP A 4 -27.28 0.59 6.96
CA ASP A 4 -27.16 0.92 5.54
C ASP A 4 -26.24 2.13 5.38
N SER A 5 -24.96 1.89 5.65
CA SER A 5 -23.89 2.78 5.26
C SER A 5 -23.68 2.61 3.77
N ILE A 6 -24.10 3.61 3.00
CA ILE A 6 -23.79 3.79 1.57
C ILE A 6 -22.27 3.68 1.30
N LEU A 7 -21.45 3.83 2.34
CA LEU A 7 -19.99 3.82 2.32
C LEU A 7 -19.37 2.53 2.89
N LYS A 8 -20.09 1.40 2.91
CA LYS A 8 -19.50 0.13 3.36
C LYS A 8 -18.63 -0.48 2.26
N VAL A 9 -17.32 -0.29 2.38
CA VAL A 9 -16.35 -0.96 1.49
C VAL A 9 -16.37 -2.47 1.76
N PRO A 10 -16.70 -3.32 0.77
CA PRO A 10 -16.75 -4.76 0.98
C PRO A 10 -15.33 -5.33 1.12
N LEU A 11 -15.09 -6.05 2.22
CA LEU A 11 -13.84 -6.80 2.39
C LEU A 11 -13.79 -7.98 1.42
N LEU A 12 -12.64 -8.18 0.78
CA LEU A 12 -12.37 -9.24 -0.17
C LEU A 12 -12.32 -10.61 0.52
N ALA A 13 -12.81 -11.64 -0.18
CA ALA A 13 -12.70 -13.01 0.29
C ALA A 13 -11.23 -13.41 0.46
N ARG A 14 -10.94 -14.27 1.44
CA ARG A 14 -9.57 -14.70 1.78
C ARG A 14 -8.75 -15.24 0.60
N GLY A 15 -9.41 -15.82 -0.41
CA GLY A 15 -8.75 -16.30 -1.63
C GLY A 15 -7.99 -15.20 -2.41
N TRP A 16 -8.40 -13.94 -2.27
CA TRP A 16 -7.70 -12.80 -2.88
C TRP A 16 -6.29 -12.58 -2.34
N ARG A 17 -5.95 -13.17 -1.18
CA ARG A 17 -4.58 -13.16 -0.66
C ARG A 17 -3.60 -13.82 -1.62
N PHE A 18 -4.01 -14.88 -2.32
CA PHE A 18 -3.17 -15.54 -3.33
C PHE A 18 -2.91 -14.63 -4.53
N VAL A 19 -3.95 -13.90 -4.97
CA VAL A 19 -3.82 -12.91 -6.06
C VAL A 19 -2.83 -11.82 -5.66
N ALA A 20 -2.95 -11.26 -4.45
CA ALA A 20 -2.01 -10.27 -3.96
C ALA A 20 -0.57 -10.80 -3.89
N ILE A 21 -0.38 -12.03 -3.41
CA ILE A 21 0.95 -12.65 -3.34
C ILE A 21 1.55 -12.83 -4.75
N ALA A 22 0.74 -13.23 -5.73
CA ALA A 22 1.18 -13.39 -7.12
C ALA A 22 1.57 -12.05 -7.78
N LEU A 23 0.97 -10.93 -7.35
CA LEU A 23 1.28 -9.60 -7.87
C LEU A 23 2.64 -9.05 -7.43
N PHE A 24 3.27 -9.59 -6.38
CA PHE A 24 4.60 -9.13 -5.95
C PHE A 24 5.74 -9.45 -6.92
N PRO A 25 5.91 -10.71 -7.39
CA PRO A 25 6.96 -11.05 -8.35
C PRO A 25 6.62 -10.65 -9.79
N LEU A 26 5.33 -10.54 -10.12
CA LEU A 26 4.86 -10.26 -11.47
C LEU A 26 5.49 -9.02 -12.13
N PRO A 27 5.58 -7.83 -11.50
CA PRO A 27 6.21 -6.67 -12.13
C PRO A 27 7.70 -6.88 -12.38
N ALA A 28 8.41 -7.63 -11.53
CA ALA A 28 9.82 -7.94 -11.76
C ALA A 28 9.98 -8.83 -13.00
N ILE A 29 9.12 -9.84 -13.16
CA ILE A 29 9.10 -10.70 -14.35
C ILE A 29 8.79 -9.87 -15.61
N LEU A 30 7.81 -8.96 -15.53
CA LEU A 30 7.46 -8.07 -16.64
C LEU A 30 8.61 -7.14 -17.02
N VAL A 31 9.23 -6.47 -16.05
CA VAL A 31 10.38 -5.57 -16.28
C VAL A 31 11.56 -6.33 -16.87
N ILE A 32 11.86 -7.53 -16.38
CA ILE A 32 12.91 -8.40 -16.96
C ILE A 32 12.56 -8.77 -18.41
N GLY A 33 11.32 -9.19 -18.67
CA GLY A 33 10.86 -9.54 -20.02
C GLY A 33 10.97 -8.36 -20.99
N LEU A 34 10.62 -7.16 -20.54
CA LEU A 34 10.76 -5.92 -21.32
C LEU A 34 12.23 -5.57 -21.60
N ALA A 35 13.12 -5.79 -20.64
CA ALA A 35 14.56 -5.63 -20.84
C ALA A 35 15.10 -6.58 -21.93
N PHE A 36 14.65 -7.85 -21.94
CA PHE A 36 15.01 -8.81 -23.00
C PHE A 36 14.42 -8.43 -24.36
N ALA A 37 13.21 -7.88 -24.39
CA ALA A 37 12.55 -7.42 -25.61
C ALA A 37 13.16 -6.11 -26.18
N ARG A 38 14.17 -5.53 -25.52
CA ARG A 38 14.88 -4.30 -25.92
C ARG A 38 13.93 -3.14 -26.23
N THR A 39 12.87 -2.99 -25.45
CA THR A 39 11.85 -1.95 -25.66
C THR A 39 12.35 -0.53 -25.37
N GLY A 40 13.59 -0.37 -24.89
CA GLY A 40 14.17 0.94 -24.57
C GLY A 40 13.53 1.62 -23.34
N ILE A 41 12.87 0.85 -22.47
CA ILE A 41 12.21 1.36 -21.27
C ILE A 41 13.23 2.01 -20.33
N ASP A 42 12.90 3.21 -19.87
CA ASP A 42 13.67 3.95 -18.89
C ASP A 42 13.57 3.30 -17.50
N PRO A 43 14.65 3.26 -16.70
CA PRO A 43 14.61 2.72 -15.35
C PRO A 43 13.54 3.34 -14.43
N ASN A 44 13.19 4.62 -14.62
CA ASN A 44 12.16 5.27 -13.82
C ASN A 44 10.76 4.76 -14.18
N GLU A 45 10.49 4.49 -15.46
CA GLU A 45 9.24 3.89 -15.91
C GLU A 45 9.09 2.45 -15.38
N ALA A 46 10.18 1.68 -15.45
CA ALA A 46 10.23 0.34 -14.86
C ALA A 46 9.94 0.36 -13.34
N ALA A 47 10.51 1.31 -12.61
CA ALA A 47 10.25 1.48 -11.19
C ALA A 47 8.77 1.84 -10.90
N GLN A 48 8.16 2.72 -11.72
CA GLN A 48 6.74 3.05 -11.59
C GLN A 48 5.82 1.84 -11.76
N VAL A 49 6.12 0.96 -12.73
CA VAL A 49 5.40 -0.30 -12.91
C VAL A 49 5.50 -1.16 -11.64
N ILE A 50 6.70 -1.32 -11.09
CA ILE A 50 6.91 -2.09 -9.85
C ILE A 50 6.10 -1.50 -8.69
N TYR A 51 6.19 -0.19 -8.46
CA TYR A 51 5.45 0.47 -7.38
C TYR A 51 3.94 0.37 -7.56
N GLY A 52 3.43 0.49 -8.79
CA GLY A 52 2.01 0.34 -9.08
C GLY A 52 1.50 -1.05 -8.72
N PHE A 53 2.20 -2.10 -9.14
CA PHE A 53 1.82 -3.48 -8.82
C PHE A 53 1.89 -3.76 -7.32
N TRP A 54 2.93 -3.27 -6.63
CA TRP A 54 3.05 -3.44 -5.18
C TRP A 54 2.00 -2.65 -4.40
N ALA A 55 1.64 -1.45 -4.85
CA ALA A 55 0.53 -0.68 -4.27
C ALA A 55 -0.79 -1.45 -4.37
N ILE A 56 -1.08 -2.04 -5.54
CA ILE A 56 -2.28 -2.86 -5.75
C ILE A 56 -2.23 -4.13 -4.87
N ALA A 57 -1.09 -4.82 -4.83
CA ALA A 57 -0.92 -6.02 -4.02
C ALA A 57 -1.20 -5.75 -2.54
N PHE A 58 -0.58 -4.72 -1.96
CA PHE A 58 -0.84 -4.34 -0.58
C PHE A 58 -2.26 -3.80 -0.36
N GLY A 59 -2.83 -3.10 -1.33
CA GLY A 59 -4.24 -2.68 -1.28
C GLY A 59 -5.20 -3.87 -1.16
N ILE A 60 -4.98 -4.92 -1.98
CA ILE A 60 -5.75 -6.17 -1.90
C ILE A 60 -5.55 -6.83 -0.53
N LEU A 61 -4.32 -6.89 -0.02
CA LEU A 61 -4.05 -7.45 1.32
C LEU A 61 -4.77 -6.69 2.43
N ASN A 62 -4.75 -5.36 2.40
CA ASN A 62 -5.44 -4.50 3.37
C ASN A 62 -6.96 -4.73 3.37
N LEU A 63 -7.53 -4.98 2.18
CA LEU A 63 -8.96 -5.24 1.99
C LEU A 63 -9.35 -6.71 2.18
N THR A 64 -8.41 -7.63 2.38
CA THR A 64 -8.72 -9.06 2.51
C THR A 64 -9.14 -9.42 3.95
N LYS A 65 -10.23 -10.19 4.07
CA LYS A 65 -10.74 -10.70 5.35
C LYS A 65 -9.75 -11.60 6.08
N GLU A 66 -9.70 -11.49 7.40
CA GLU A 66 -8.99 -12.44 8.27
C GLU A 66 -9.82 -13.72 8.50
N LYS A 67 -9.28 -14.69 9.26
CA LYS A 67 -9.91 -16.03 9.44
C LYS A 67 -11.21 -15.91 10.20
N GLU A 68 -11.11 -15.11 11.24
CA GLU A 68 -12.14 -14.72 12.16
C GLU A 68 -12.11 -13.20 12.04
N GLU A 69 -13.23 -12.60 11.63
CA GLU A 69 -13.37 -11.15 11.52
C GLU A 69 -14.33 -10.74 12.63
N ASP A 70 -13.78 -10.19 13.71
CA ASP A 70 -14.54 -9.67 14.84
C ASP A 70 -14.51 -8.13 14.85
N GLU A 71 -15.22 -7.53 15.81
CA GLU A 71 -15.23 -6.07 15.97
C GLU A 71 -13.84 -5.50 16.29
N MET A 72 -12.99 -6.28 16.96
CA MET A 72 -11.63 -5.86 17.33
C MET A 72 -10.75 -5.70 16.08
N ILE A 73 -10.78 -6.67 15.17
CA ILE A 73 -10.03 -6.67 13.92
C ILE A 73 -10.49 -5.51 13.02
N GLN A 74 -11.79 -5.23 12.97
CA GLN A 74 -12.30 -4.06 12.25
C GLN A 74 -11.76 -2.75 12.82
N ARG A 75 -11.69 -2.63 14.15
CA ARG A 75 -11.06 -1.46 14.82
C ARG A 75 -9.57 -1.36 14.52
N PHE A 76 -8.84 -2.48 14.51
CA PHE A 76 -7.41 -2.48 14.14
C PHE A 76 -7.19 -2.02 12.71
N ARG A 77 -7.99 -2.47 11.75
CA ARG A 77 -7.91 -1.98 10.35
C ARG A 77 -8.12 -0.47 10.29
N LEU A 78 -9.16 0.04 10.96
CA LEU A 78 -9.45 1.47 10.99
C LEU A 78 -8.29 2.28 11.61
N GLN A 79 -7.75 1.80 12.73
CA GLN A 79 -6.62 2.47 13.39
C GLN A 79 -5.35 2.42 12.54
N ALA A 80 -5.06 1.30 11.88
CA ALA A 80 -3.94 1.18 10.95
C ALA A 80 -4.09 2.12 9.76
N PHE A 81 -5.30 2.23 9.19
CA PHE A 81 -5.63 3.17 8.13
C PHE A 81 -5.40 4.63 8.56
N GLN A 82 -5.96 5.04 9.70
CA GLN A 82 -5.80 6.39 10.24
C GLN A 82 -4.33 6.72 10.52
N THR A 83 -3.59 5.78 11.15
CA THR A 83 -2.16 5.93 11.43
C THR A 83 -1.36 6.05 10.13
N GLY A 84 -1.68 5.26 9.10
CA GLY A 84 -1.02 5.33 7.80
C GLY A 84 -1.22 6.68 7.12
N PHE A 85 -2.45 7.19 7.11
CA PHE A 85 -2.75 8.52 6.55
C PHE A 85 -2.12 9.66 7.35
N TYR A 86 -2.07 9.54 8.67
CA TYR A 86 -1.39 10.51 9.53
C TYR A 86 0.10 10.64 9.14
N TRP A 87 0.82 9.52 9.04
CA TRP A 87 2.23 9.54 8.65
C TRP A 87 2.44 9.91 7.18
N LEU A 88 1.49 9.59 6.30
CA LEU A 88 1.53 10.04 4.92
C LEU A 88 1.52 11.57 4.83
N ILE A 89 0.63 12.24 5.55
CA ILE A 89 0.54 13.71 5.56
C ILE A 89 1.86 14.32 6.03
N TRP A 90 2.42 13.82 7.13
CA TRP A 90 3.72 14.27 7.64
C TRP A 90 4.88 13.96 6.69
N GLY A 91 4.87 12.79 6.07
CA GLY A 91 5.86 12.39 5.09
C GLY A 91 5.85 13.32 3.87
N LEU A 92 4.67 13.59 3.31
CA LEU A 92 4.51 14.52 2.18
C LEU A 92 4.96 15.94 2.56
N ALA A 93 4.57 16.43 3.74
CA ALA A 93 4.99 17.75 4.22
C ALA A 93 6.52 17.83 4.39
N ALA A 94 7.14 16.81 4.98
CA ALA A 94 8.59 16.74 5.14
C ALA A 94 9.31 16.70 3.77
N LEU A 95 8.79 15.94 2.81
CA LEU A 95 9.34 15.87 1.45
C LEU A 95 9.24 17.21 0.73
N MET A 96 8.12 17.92 0.85
CA MET A 96 7.97 19.27 0.29
C MET A 96 9.01 20.23 0.88
N LEU A 97 9.19 20.20 2.21
CA LEU A 97 10.19 21.05 2.88
C LEU A 97 11.62 20.74 2.42
N ILE A 98 11.98 19.45 2.35
CA ILE A 98 13.31 19.02 1.91
C ILE A 98 13.57 19.44 0.45
N ASN A 99 12.58 19.25 -0.43
CA ASN A 99 12.73 19.64 -1.83
C ASN A 99 12.85 21.16 -1.98
N TYR A 100 12.08 21.93 -1.22
CA TYR A 100 12.16 23.38 -1.25
C TYR A 100 13.55 23.87 -0.82
N VAL A 101 14.07 23.36 0.29
CA VAL A 101 15.40 23.75 0.80
C VAL A 101 16.52 23.36 -0.16
N ARG A 102 16.40 22.23 -0.87
CA ARG A 102 17.47 21.70 -1.73
C ARG A 102 17.44 22.21 -3.16
N TYR A 103 16.24 22.43 -3.72
CA TYR A 103 16.04 22.66 -5.15
C TYR A 103 15.21 23.92 -5.45
N ASP A 104 14.78 24.67 -4.42
CA ASP A 104 13.90 25.85 -4.54
C ASP A 104 12.58 25.53 -5.27
N ARG A 105 12.10 24.28 -5.11
CA ARG A 105 10.88 23.76 -5.74
C ARG A 105 10.11 22.90 -4.74
N LEU A 106 8.78 23.03 -4.75
CA LEU A 106 7.88 22.24 -3.90
C LEU A 106 7.59 20.84 -4.47
N THR A 107 7.80 20.65 -5.77
CA THR A 107 7.50 19.40 -6.48
C THR A 107 8.76 18.60 -6.74
N SER A 108 8.64 17.27 -6.73
CA SER A 108 9.74 16.37 -7.09
C SER A 108 9.23 15.20 -7.93
N GLU A 109 9.92 14.95 -9.03
CA GLU A 109 9.63 13.87 -9.99
C GLU A 109 9.93 12.47 -9.42
N ILE A 110 10.74 12.40 -8.37
CA ILE A 110 11.13 11.14 -7.72
C ILE A 110 9.93 10.54 -6.96
N PHE A 111 9.03 11.39 -6.44
CA PHE A 111 7.88 10.96 -5.64
C PHE A 111 6.62 10.83 -6.50
N THR A 112 6.54 9.73 -7.23
CA THR A 112 5.38 9.40 -8.05
C THR A 112 4.19 8.98 -7.19
N ALA A 113 2.97 9.16 -7.70
CA ALA A 113 1.75 8.71 -7.02
C ALA A 113 1.78 7.21 -6.70
N TYR A 114 2.37 6.39 -7.59
CA TYR A 114 2.51 4.95 -7.37
C TYR A 114 3.40 4.62 -6.18
N LEU A 115 4.55 5.31 -6.04
CA LEU A 115 5.43 5.14 -4.89
C LEU A 115 4.72 5.53 -3.59
N VAL A 116 4.03 6.66 -3.60
CA VAL A 116 3.29 7.16 -2.43
C VAL A 116 2.19 6.17 -2.00
N LEU A 117 1.40 5.68 -2.96
CA LEU A 117 0.35 4.68 -2.70
C LEU A 117 0.94 3.35 -2.23
N PHE A 118 2.07 2.93 -2.80
CA PHE A 118 2.78 1.73 -2.35
C PHE A 118 3.19 1.86 -0.89
N LEU A 119 3.88 2.93 -0.52
CA LEU A 119 4.36 3.14 0.85
C LEU A 119 3.22 3.26 1.85
N LEU A 120 2.14 3.96 1.48
CA LEU A 120 0.93 4.04 2.30
C LEU A 120 0.32 2.66 2.56
N ASN A 121 0.06 1.89 1.49
CA ASN A 121 -0.57 0.58 1.62
C ASN A 121 0.32 -0.41 2.38
N LEU A 122 1.63 -0.37 2.13
CA LEU A 122 2.62 -1.15 2.87
C LEU A 122 2.59 -0.81 4.36
N TYR A 123 2.59 0.48 4.71
CA TYR A 123 2.56 0.91 6.10
C TYR A 123 1.27 0.48 6.81
N ILE A 124 0.11 0.70 6.18
CA ILE A 124 -1.19 0.27 6.73
C ILE A 124 -1.18 -1.24 6.97
N TYR A 125 -0.68 -2.02 6.01
CA TYR A 125 -0.59 -3.47 6.14
C TYR A 125 0.32 -3.87 7.31
N ALA A 126 1.51 -3.27 7.39
CA ALA A 126 2.47 -3.56 8.46
C ALA A 126 1.90 -3.19 9.84
N ALA A 127 1.28 -2.01 9.98
CA ALA A 127 0.66 -1.57 11.22
C ALA A 127 -0.45 -2.52 11.66
N PHE A 128 -1.33 -2.93 10.74
CA PHE A 128 -2.39 -3.88 11.00
C PHE A 128 -1.86 -5.25 11.44
N GLN A 129 -0.89 -5.81 10.71
CA GLN A 129 -0.28 -7.11 11.05
C GLN A 129 0.46 -7.07 12.39
N LEU A 130 1.12 -5.95 12.72
CA LEU A 130 1.76 -5.77 14.02
C LEU A 130 0.74 -5.73 15.16
N GLN A 131 -0.39 -5.05 14.98
CA GLN A 131 -1.48 -5.02 15.98
C GLN A 131 -2.09 -6.41 16.18
N LEU A 132 -2.38 -7.12 15.08
CA LEU A 132 -2.85 -8.50 15.11
C LEU A 132 -1.87 -9.42 15.85
N TYR A 133 -0.58 -9.31 15.55
CA TYR A 133 0.45 -10.12 16.18
C TYR A 133 0.54 -9.87 17.69
N LYS A 134 0.50 -8.60 18.13
CA LYS A 134 0.50 -8.25 19.56
C LYS A 134 -0.74 -8.80 20.28
N SER A 135 -1.92 -8.60 19.69
CA SER A 135 -3.19 -9.09 20.28
C SER A 135 -3.22 -10.62 20.44
N ARG A 136 -2.66 -11.37 19.48
CA ARG A 136 -2.55 -12.84 19.56
C ARG A 136 -1.48 -13.33 20.53
N LYS A 137 -0.53 -12.49 20.93
CA LYS A 137 0.51 -12.83 21.90
C LYS A 137 0.03 -12.59 23.34
N GLU A 138 -0.89 -11.65 23.51
CA GLU A 138 -1.44 -11.25 24.82
C GLU A 138 -2.65 -12.09 25.24
N ASN A 139 -3.31 -12.77 24.29
CA ASN A 139 -4.37 -13.78 24.52
C ASN A 139 -3.84 -15.20 24.40
#